data_AF-A0A2J8WUC5-F1
#
_entry.id   AF-A0A2J8WUC5-F1
#
_cell.length_a   1.000
_cell.length_b   1.000
_cell.length_c   1.000
_cell.angle_alpha   90.00
_cell.angle_beta   90.00
_cell.angle_gamma   90.00
#
_symmetry.space_group_name_H-M   'P 1'
#
loop_
_entity.id
_entity.type
_entity.pdbx_description
1 polymer ?
#
loop_
_entity_poly.entity_id
_entity_poly.type
_entity_poly.pdbx_seq_one_letter_code
_entity_poly.pdbx_strand_id
1 'polypeptide(L)' 'MSKKISGGSVVEMQGDEMTRIIWELIKEKLIFPYVELDLHSYDLGIENRDATNDQVTKDAAEAIKKYNVGVKCA' A
#
# COMPACT_ATOMS: atom_id res chain seq x y z
N MET A 1 -6.48 25.46 4.41
CA MET A 1 -6.24 24.54 3.30
C MET A 1 -7.59 23.93 2.90
N SER A 2 -7.83 23.74 1.61
CA SER A 2 -9.04 23.08 1.10
C SER A 2 -9.15 21.64 1.63
N LYS A 3 -10.37 21.10 1.68
CA LYS A 3 -10.63 19.71 2.07
C LYS A 3 -9.91 18.77 1.10
N LYS A 4 -9.21 17.74 1.63
CA LYS A 4 -8.63 16.66 0.83
C LYS A 4 -9.74 15.88 0.12
N ILE A 5 -9.41 15.29 -1.03
CA ILE A 5 -10.31 14.41 -1.78
C ILE A 5 -10.53 13.14 -0.95
N SER A 6 -11.78 12.73 -0.75
CA SER A 6 -12.09 11.44 -0.14
C SER A 6 -11.95 10.36 -1.21
N GLY A 7 -10.88 9.57 -1.13
CA GLY A 7 -10.50 8.60 -2.16
C GLY A 7 -11.03 7.19 -1.94
N GLY A 8 -11.67 6.91 -0.80
CA GLY A 8 -12.23 5.59 -0.48
C GLY A 8 -11.19 4.56 -0.02
N SER A 9 -11.56 3.27 -0.06
CA SER A 9 -10.72 2.16 0.40
C SER A 9 -9.76 1.68 -0.70
N VAL A 10 -8.48 1.56 -0.35
CA VAL A 10 -7.42 1.11 -1.27
C VAL A 10 -6.48 0.15 -0.55
N VAL A 11 -6.15 -0.97 -1.20
CA VAL A 11 -5.14 -1.91 -0.70
C VAL A 11 -3.77 -1.50 -1.24
N GLU A 12 -2.81 -1.36 -0.34
CA GLU A 12 -1.43 -1.04 -0.66
C GLU A 12 -0.53 -2.23 -0.30
N MET A 13 0.36 -2.58 -1.22
CA MET A 13 1.44 -3.54 -0.96
C MET A 13 2.79 -2.83 -1.08
N GLN A 14 3.53 -2.76 0.03
CA GLN A 14 4.91 -2.24 0.05
C GLN A 14 5.86 -3.28 -0.55
N GLY A 15 6.93 -2.79 -1.18
CA GLY A 15 7.90 -3.60 -1.89
C GLY A 15 9.31 -3.45 -1.32
N ASP A 16 10.31 -3.67 -2.16
CA ASP A 16 11.70 -3.82 -1.73
C ASP A 16 12.64 -2.71 -2.28
N GLU A 17 13.80 -2.60 -1.64
CA GLU A 17 14.96 -1.81 -2.08
C GLU A 17 14.64 -0.33 -2.44
N MET A 18 15.08 0.12 -3.62
CA MET A 18 14.95 1.50 -4.07
C MET A 18 13.48 1.87 -4.33
N THR A 19 12.67 0.90 -4.75
CA THR A 19 11.26 1.17 -5.03
C THR A 19 10.46 1.44 -3.76
N ARG A 20 10.80 0.78 -2.63
CA ARG A 20 10.22 1.10 -1.32
C ARG A 20 10.45 2.56 -0.92
N ILE A 21 11.65 3.09 -1.14
CA ILE A 21 11.98 4.49 -0.84
C ILE A 21 11.20 5.44 -1.75
N ILE A 22 11.17 5.18 -3.05
CA ILE A 22 10.42 6.00 -4.02
C ILE A 22 8.92 5.95 -3.71
N TRP A 23 8.41 4.80 -3.27
CA TRP A 23 7.01 4.59 -2.94
C TRP A 23 6.55 5.48 -1.78
N GLU A 24 7.34 5.55 -0.70
CA GLU A 24 7.06 6.49 0.40
C GLU A 24 7.11 7.94 -0.07
N LEU A 25 8.10 8.31 -0.89
CA LEU A 25 8.20 9.66 -1.44
C LEU A 25 6.99 10.04 -2.31
N ILE A 26 6.47 9.12 -3.12
CA ILE A 26 5.25 9.33 -3.92
C ILE A 26 4.05 9.57 -3.00
N LYS A 27 3.86 8.73 -1.98
CA LYS A 27 2.74 8.88 -1.05
C LYS A 27 2.79 10.22 -0.32
N GLU A 28 3.94 10.56 0.25
CA GLU A 28 4.13 11.77 1.04
C GLU A 28 4.01 13.05 0.20
N LYS A 29 4.58 13.07 -1.00
CA LYS A 29 4.65 14.30 -1.81
C LYS A 29 3.50 14.45 -2.79
N LEU A 30 2.94 13.36 -3.27
CA LEU A 30 2.04 13.35 -4.42
C LEU A 30 0.63 12.82 -4.11
N ILE A 31 0.44 12.01 -3.06
CA ILE A 31 -0.89 11.43 -2.75
C ILE A 31 -1.49 12.09 -1.52
N PHE A 32 -0.88 11.89 -0.35
CA PHE A 32 -1.42 12.32 0.94
C PHE A 32 -1.62 13.83 1.11
N PRO A 33 -0.92 14.73 0.39
CA PRO A 33 -1.25 16.15 0.44
C PRO A 33 -2.64 16.45 -0.14
N TYR A 34 -3.15 15.61 -1.05
CA TYR A 34 -4.35 15.89 -1.83
C TYR A 34 -5.50 14.91 -1.60
N VAL A 35 -5.20 13.66 -1.22
CA VAL A 35 -6.17 12.57 -1.09
C VAL A 35 -6.10 11.95 0.30
N GLU A 36 -7.26 11.73 0.90
CA GLU A 36 -7.46 10.97 2.14
C GLU A 36 -8.03 9.59 1.78
N LEU A 37 -7.34 8.53 2.21
CA LEU A 37 -7.63 7.13 1.87
C LEU A 37 -7.87 6.30 3.12
N ASP A 38 -8.81 5.36 3.03
CA ASP A 38 -8.90 4.23 3.94
C ASP A 38 -7.93 3.14 3.44
N LEU A 39 -6.69 3.23 3.92
CA LEU A 39 -5.56 2.47 3.39
C LEU A 39 -5.42 1.13 4.10
N HIS A 40 -5.51 0.03 3.37
CA HIS A 40 -5.21 -1.32 3.86
C HIS A 40 -3.80 -1.72 3.42
N SER A 41 -2.81 -1.44 4.27
CA SER A 41 -1.39 -1.63 3.93
C SER A 41 -0.86 -3.00 4.36
N TYR A 42 -0.16 -3.66 3.44
CA TYR A 42 0.52 -4.94 3.64
C TYR A 42 1.99 -4.79 3.25
N ASP A 43 2.90 -5.19 4.14
CA ASP A 43 4.34 -5.16 3.86
C ASP A 43 4.74 -6.44 3.10
N LEU A 44 4.97 -6.34 1.80
CA LEU A 44 5.50 -7.45 0.99
C LEU A 44 7.02 -7.34 0.80
N GLY A 45 7.73 -6.61 1.67
CA GLY A 45 9.18 -6.69 1.74
C GLY A 45 9.65 -8.12 2.02
N ILE A 46 10.81 -8.49 1.49
CA ILE A 46 11.30 -9.88 1.55
C ILE A 46 11.43 -10.39 2.98
N GLU A 47 11.87 -9.55 3.91
CA GLU A 47 12.02 -9.93 5.32
C GLU A 47 10.68 -10.22 5.99
N ASN A 48 9.64 -9.45 5.66
CA ASN A 48 8.30 -9.67 6.22
C ASN A 48 7.61 -10.87 5.57
N ARG A 49 7.82 -11.10 4.27
CA ARG A 49 7.36 -12.33 3.62
C ARG A 49 7.98 -13.56 4.26
N ASP A 50 9.29 -13.56 4.50
CA ASP A 50 9.97 -14.68 5.17
C ASP A 50 9.46 -14.86 6.61
N ALA A 51 9.40 -13.79 7.40
CA ALA A 51 8.93 -13.83 8.79
C ALA A 51 7.48 -14.33 8.95
N THR A 52 6.64 -14.13 7.94
CA THR A 52 5.23 -14.55 7.95
C THR A 52 4.99 -15.86 7.20
N ASN A 53 6.02 -16.57 6.75
CA ASN A 53 5.90 -17.73 5.86
C ASN A 53 5.00 -17.44 4.64
N ASP A 54 5.18 -16.24 4.07
CA ASP A 54 4.45 -15.70 2.92
C ASP A 54 2.93 -15.55 3.12
N GLN A 55 2.45 -15.58 4.37
CA GLN A 55 1.04 -15.40 4.68
C GLN A 55 0.57 -13.98 4.35
N VAL A 56 1.42 -12.97 4.58
CA VAL A 56 1.11 -11.55 4.25
C VAL A 56 0.77 -11.35 2.77
N THR A 57 1.39 -12.13 1.88
CA THR A 57 1.13 -12.08 0.43
C THR A 57 -0.27 -12.59 0.09
N LYS A 58 -0.71 -13.66 0.77
CA LYS A 58 -2.08 -14.18 0.61
C LYS A 58 -3.12 -13.23 1.19
N ASP A 59 -2.83 -12.65 2.36
CA ASP A 59 -3.73 -11.70 3.00
C ASP A 59 -3.90 -10.44 2.16
N ALA A 60 -2.83 -9.96 1.53
CA ALA A 60 -2.90 -8.85 0.57
C ALA A 60 -3.79 -9.21 -0.63
N ALA A 61 -3.64 -10.41 -1.21
CA ALA A 61 -4.48 -10.85 -2.33
C ALA A 61 -5.97 -10.96 -1.94
N GLU A 62 -6.28 -11.50 -0.76
CA GLU A 62 -7.66 -11.55 -0.24
C GLU A 62 -8.22 -10.16 0.06
N ALA A 63 -7.39 -9.23 0.55
CA ALA A 63 -7.79 -7.84 0.75
C ALA A 63 -8.14 -7.16 -0.59
N ILE A 64 -7.33 -7.35 -1.64
CA ILE A 64 -7.64 -6.80 -2.97
C ILE A 64 -8.96 -7.38 -3.48
N LYS A 65 -9.18 -8.68 -3.30
CA LYS A 65 -10.44 -9.32 -3.68
C LYS A 65 -11.65 -8.70 -2.96
N LYS A 66 -11.48 -8.35 -1.68
CA LYS A 66 -12.53 -7.71 -0.85
C LYS A 66 -12.77 -6.24 -1.21
N TYR A 67 -11.71 -5.45 -1.40
CA TYR A 67 -11.77 -3.99 -1.57
C TYR A 67 -11.63 -3.53 -3.03
N ASN A 68 -11.49 -4.46 -3.96
CA ASN A 68 -11.47 -4.31 -5.41
C ASN A 68 -10.28 -3.54 -6.01
N VAL A 69 -9.62 -2.67 -5.25
CA VAL A 69 -8.51 -1.84 -5.72
C VAL A 69 -7.23 -2.16 -4.95
N GLY A 70 -6.19 -2.57 -5.68
CA GLY A 70 -4.86 -2.86 -5.16
C GLY A 70 -3.77 -2.13 -5.93
N VAL A 71 -2.81 -1.54 -5.21
CA VAL A 71 -1.60 -0.95 -5.78
C VAL A 71 -0.36 -1.57 -5.14
N LYS A 72 0.59 -2.02 -5.98
CA LYS A 72 1.77 -2.76 -5.54
C LYS A 72 3.06 -2.02 -5.90
N CYS A 73 3.91 -1.78 -4.90
CA CYS A 73 5.32 -1.45 -5.09
C CYS A 73 6.10 -2.71 -5.51
N ALA A 74 7.10 -2.55 -6.37
CA ALA A 74 7.89 -3.67 -6.89
C ALA A 74 8.54 -4.46 -5.76
#